data_AF-A0A1A2NA57-F1
#
_entry.id   AF-A0A1A2NA57-F1
#
_cell.length_a   1.000
_cell.length_b   1.000
_cell.length_c   1.000
_cell.angle_alpha   90.00
_cell.angle_beta   90.00
_cell.angle_gamma   90.00
#
_symmetry.space_group_name_H-M   'P 1'
#
loop_
_entity.id
_entity.type
_entity.pdbx_description
1 polymer ?
#
loop_
_entity_poly.entity_id
_entity_poly.type
_entity_poly.pdbx_seq_one_letter_code
_entity_poly.pdbx_strand_id
1 'polypeptide(L)'
;MSEQPRQEQLDLADHPTAVPEAPVQPGLFPDDSVPDELVGYRGPSACQIAGITYRQLDYWARTSLVVPSIRSAAGSGSQRLYSFKDILVLKIVKRLLDTGISLHNIRVAVDHLRQRGVQDLANITLFSDGTTVYECTSAEEVVDLLQGGQGVFGIAVSGAMRELTGVIADFPGERADGGESIAAPEDELASRRKHRDRKIG
;
A
#
# COMPACT_ATOMS: atom_id res chain seq x y z
N MET A 1 -13.17 63.62 45.28
CA MET A 1 -12.55 62.51 46.01
C MET A 1 -13.58 61.40 46.05
N SER A 2 -14.03 60.88 44.91
CA SER A 2 -13.32 59.96 44.00
C SER A 2 -13.09 58.62 44.68
N GLU A 3 -13.91 57.62 44.37
CA GLU A 3 -13.50 56.28 43.90
C GLU A 3 -14.72 55.34 43.86
N GLN A 4 -15.15 55.02 42.64
CA GLN A 4 -16.02 53.87 42.35
C GLN A 4 -15.15 52.61 42.31
N PRO A 5 -15.55 51.50 42.94
CA PRO A 5 -14.89 50.22 42.69
C PRO A 5 -15.45 49.61 41.40
N ARG A 6 -14.60 49.55 40.36
CA ARG A 6 -14.85 48.87 39.09
C ARG A 6 -14.89 47.36 39.31
N GLN A 7 -15.92 46.71 38.76
CA GLN A 7 -15.95 45.28 38.48
C GLN A 7 -14.92 44.98 37.39
N GLU A 8 -13.97 44.08 37.66
CA GLU A 8 -13.14 43.44 36.64
C GLU A 8 -13.57 41.98 36.49
N GLN A 9 -14.10 41.73 35.31
CA GLN A 9 -14.61 40.48 34.78
C GLN A 9 -13.40 39.62 34.37
N LEU A 10 -13.24 38.47 35.02
CA LEU A 10 -12.24 37.47 34.65
C LEU A 10 -12.72 36.73 33.40
N ASP A 11 -12.31 37.24 32.23
CA ASP A 11 -12.44 36.55 30.95
C ASP A 11 -11.52 35.31 30.94
N LEU A 12 -12.11 34.13 31.06
CA LEU A 12 -11.45 32.85 30.77
C LEU A 12 -11.44 32.66 29.25
N ALA A 13 -10.49 33.32 28.59
CA ALA A 13 -10.24 33.15 27.18
C ALA A 13 -9.55 31.80 26.90
N ASP A 14 -10.22 31.04 26.04
CA ASP A 14 -9.77 29.87 25.31
C ASP A 14 -8.36 30.05 24.73
N HIS A 15 -7.40 29.25 25.20
CA HIS A 15 -6.08 29.15 24.59
C HIS A 15 -6.07 27.93 23.66
N PRO A 16 -6.10 28.11 22.33
CA PRO A 16 -5.78 27.02 21.43
C PRO A 16 -4.31 26.66 21.67
N THR A 17 -4.08 25.47 22.21
CA THR A 17 -2.73 24.91 22.34
C THR A 17 -2.29 24.48 20.94
N ALA A 18 -1.79 25.44 20.17
CA ALA A 18 -1.10 25.16 18.92
C ALA A 18 0.18 24.39 19.26
N VAL A 19 0.15 23.08 19.03
CA VAL A 19 1.36 22.28 18.89
C VAL A 19 2.20 22.93 17.79
N PRO A 20 3.46 23.31 18.05
CA PRO A 20 4.29 23.88 17.00
C PRO A 20 4.54 22.79 15.96
N GLU A 21 4.02 22.99 14.75
CA GLU A 21 4.45 22.28 13.55
C GLU A 21 5.95 22.55 13.40
N ALA A 22 6.76 21.59 13.84
CA ALA A 22 8.18 21.60 13.55
C ALA A 22 8.32 21.65 12.02
N PRO A 23 9.13 22.58 11.47
CA PRO A 23 9.33 22.65 10.03
C PRO A 23 9.95 21.33 9.60
N VAL A 24 9.17 20.52 8.87
CA VAL A 24 9.63 19.29 8.24
C VAL A 24 10.64 19.72 7.19
N GLN A 25 11.92 19.65 7.53
CA GLN A 25 12.98 19.84 6.56
C GLN A 25 12.81 18.76 5.50
N PRO A 26 12.68 19.11 4.20
CA PRO A 26 12.65 18.10 3.16
C PRO A 26 13.96 17.31 3.25
N GLY A 27 13.84 16.01 3.53
CA GLY A 27 14.99 15.12 3.68
C GLY A 27 15.90 15.24 2.46
N LEU A 28 17.20 15.43 2.71
CA LEU A 28 18.25 15.48 1.68
C LEU A 28 18.48 14.10 1.02
N PHE A 29 17.80 13.07 1.52
CA PHE A 29 17.69 11.73 0.96
C PHE A 29 16.24 11.53 0.57
N PRO A 30 15.94 11.01 -0.63
CA PRO A 30 14.60 10.50 -0.92
C PRO A 30 14.17 9.61 0.24
N ASP A 31 12.94 9.77 0.70
CA ASP A 31 12.35 8.82 1.65
C ASP A 31 12.25 7.47 0.92
N ASP A 32 13.31 6.68 0.96
CA ASP A 32 13.46 5.36 0.30
C ASP A 32 12.40 4.35 0.79
N SER A 33 11.54 4.73 1.73
CA SER A 33 10.43 3.93 2.22
C SER A 33 9.24 3.85 1.25
N VAL A 34 9.07 4.83 0.35
CA VAL A 34 8.02 4.81 -0.68
C VAL A 34 8.67 4.65 -2.06
N PRO A 35 8.41 3.54 -2.77
CA PRO A 35 8.93 3.38 -4.12
C PRO A 35 8.46 4.52 -5.01
N ASP A 36 9.40 5.09 -5.77
CA ASP A 36 9.17 6.14 -6.77
C ASP A 36 7.89 5.85 -7.56
N GLU A 37 6.99 6.84 -7.61
CA GLU A 37 5.66 6.74 -8.24
C GLU A 37 5.72 6.42 -9.74
N LEU A 38 6.90 6.54 -10.37
CA LEU A 38 7.13 6.19 -11.77
C LEU A 38 7.68 4.77 -11.98
N VAL A 39 8.04 4.07 -10.90
CA VAL A 39 8.56 2.69 -10.97
C VAL A 39 7.39 1.71 -10.99
N GLY A 40 7.40 0.84 -12.00
CA GLY A 40 6.42 -0.22 -12.13
C GLY A 40 7.04 -1.58 -12.39
N TYR A 41 6.28 -2.61 -12.04
CA TYR A 41 6.68 -4.00 -12.14
C TYR A 41 5.84 -4.72 -13.17
N ARG A 42 6.48 -5.58 -13.94
CA ARG A 42 5.80 -6.36 -14.97
C ARG A 42 4.85 -7.38 -14.35
N GLY A 43 3.88 -7.84 -15.14
CA GLY A 43 2.93 -8.87 -14.76
C GLY A 43 3.55 -10.10 -14.08
N PRO A 44 4.63 -10.71 -14.62
CA PRO A 44 5.30 -11.85 -13.97
C PRO A 44 5.83 -11.52 -12.56
N SER A 45 6.52 -10.38 -12.40
CA SER A 45 7.00 -9.91 -11.10
C SER A 45 5.84 -9.66 -10.14
N ALA A 46 4.81 -8.94 -10.57
CA ALA A 46 3.62 -8.66 -9.77
C ALA A 46 2.93 -9.95 -9.30
N CYS A 47 2.82 -10.96 -10.18
CA CYS A 47 2.26 -12.28 -9.83
C CYS A 47 3.09 -12.97 -8.74
N GLN A 48 4.42 -12.99 -8.91
CA GLN A 48 5.32 -13.65 -7.97
C GLN A 48 5.31 -12.95 -6.60
N ILE A 49 5.39 -11.62 -6.57
CA ILE A 49 5.40 -10.82 -5.35
C ILE A 49 4.07 -10.94 -4.58
N ALA A 50 2.94 -10.87 -5.30
CA ALA A 50 1.60 -10.97 -4.68
C ALA A 50 1.18 -12.42 -4.39
N GLY A 51 1.90 -13.42 -4.90
CA GLY A 51 1.55 -14.84 -4.74
C GLY A 51 0.27 -15.23 -5.48
N ILE A 52 0.03 -14.66 -6.66
CA ILE A 52 -1.15 -14.91 -7.50
C ILE A 52 -0.73 -15.51 -8.85
N THR A 53 -1.68 -16.18 -9.50
CA THR A 53 -1.48 -16.68 -10.86
C THR A 53 -1.64 -15.56 -11.89
N TYR A 54 -1.01 -15.72 -13.05
CA TYR A 54 -1.20 -14.80 -14.18
C TYR A 54 -2.67 -14.67 -14.60
N ARG A 55 -3.43 -15.76 -14.52
CA ARG A 55 -4.86 -15.77 -14.84
C ARG A 55 -5.69 -14.95 -13.86
N GLN A 56 -5.35 -14.98 -12.56
CA GLN A 56 -5.97 -14.11 -11.55
C GLN A 56 -5.65 -12.64 -11.85
N LEU A 57 -4.37 -12.32 -12.11
CA LEU A 57 -3.96 -10.96 -12.46
C LEU A 57 -4.71 -10.43 -13.70
N ASP A 58 -4.77 -11.23 -14.77
CA ASP A 58 -5.47 -10.82 -16.00
C ASP A 58 -6.98 -10.69 -15.79
N TYR A 59 -7.60 -11.62 -15.07
CA TYR A 59 -9.02 -11.54 -14.74
C TYR A 59 -9.36 -10.29 -13.92
N TRP A 60 -8.55 -9.97 -12.90
CA TRP A 60 -8.75 -8.79 -12.07
C TRP A 60 -8.49 -7.48 -12.82
N ALA A 61 -7.54 -7.45 -13.75
CA ALA A 61 -7.32 -6.31 -14.63
C ALA A 61 -8.50 -6.11 -15.60
N ARG A 62 -8.99 -7.19 -16.22
CA ARG A 62 -10.10 -7.14 -17.17
C ARG A 62 -11.44 -6.79 -16.51
N THR A 63 -11.62 -7.13 -15.24
CA THR A 63 -12.84 -6.82 -14.45
C THR A 63 -12.71 -5.54 -13.61
N SER A 64 -11.62 -4.79 -13.81
CA SER A 64 -11.25 -3.54 -13.13
C SER A 64 -11.10 -3.65 -11.61
N LEU A 65 -10.99 -4.86 -11.06
CA LEU A 65 -10.74 -5.07 -9.64
C LEU A 65 -9.36 -4.55 -9.23
N VAL A 66 -8.32 -4.82 -10.03
CA VAL A 66 -6.99 -4.21 -9.89
C VAL A 66 -6.41 -3.99 -11.28
N VAL A 67 -6.15 -2.74 -11.63
CA VAL A 67 -5.60 -2.34 -12.94
C VAL A 67 -4.20 -1.77 -12.75
N PRO A 68 -3.29 -1.90 -13.74
CA PRO A 68 -1.97 -1.29 -13.66
C PRO A 68 -2.08 0.24 -13.65
N SER A 69 -1.51 0.89 -12.64
CA SER A 69 -1.54 2.35 -12.48
C SER A 69 -0.37 3.06 -13.17
N ILE A 70 0.76 2.38 -13.37
CA ILE A 70 1.96 2.99 -13.99
C ILE A 70 1.84 3.00 -15.51
N ARG A 71 1.48 1.85 -16.10
CA ARG A 71 1.29 1.74 -17.55
C ARG A 71 0.24 0.70 -17.86
N SER A 72 -0.81 1.13 -18.53
CA SER A 72 -1.81 0.23 -19.12
C SER A 72 -1.28 -0.40 -20.42
N ALA A 73 -1.91 -1.49 -20.85
CA ALA A 73 -1.63 -2.06 -22.17
C ALA A 73 -2.22 -1.15 -23.26
N ALA A 74 -1.40 -0.73 -24.21
CA ALA A 74 -1.76 0.01 -25.41
C ALA A 74 -1.26 -0.76 -26.66
N GLY A 75 -2.09 -1.64 -27.20
CA GLY A 75 -1.77 -2.41 -28.42
C GLY A 75 -0.80 -3.58 -28.22
N SER A 76 -0.45 -4.23 -29.33
CA SER A 76 0.46 -5.38 -29.36
C SER A 76 1.87 -4.97 -28.93
N GLY A 77 2.49 -5.73 -28.02
CA GLY A 77 3.85 -5.49 -27.52
C GLY A 77 3.96 -4.52 -26.34
N SER A 78 2.90 -3.79 -25.99
CA SER A 78 2.88 -2.96 -24.79
C SER A 78 2.82 -3.82 -23.53
N GLN A 79 3.64 -3.50 -22.53
CA GLN A 79 3.70 -4.22 -21.27
C GLN A 79 3.03 -3.41 -20.17
N ARG A 80 2.15 -4.07 -19.42
CA ARG A 80 1.53 -3.51 -18.22
C ARG A 80 2.59 -3.34 -17.13
N LEU A 81 2.61 -2.17 -16.50
CA LEU A 81 3.44 -1.89 -15.34
C LEU A 81 2.55 -1.58 -14.14
N TYR A 82 2.73 -2.36 -13.08
CA TYR A 82 1.99 -2.26 -11.83
C TYR A 82 2.83 -1.49 -10.80
N SER A 83 2.26 -0.52 -10.12
CA SER A 83 2.95 0.21 -9.04
C SER A 83 3.12 -0.67 -7.81
N PHE A 84 3.93 -0.19 -6.84
CA PHE A 84 3.96 -0.78 -5.50
C PHE A 84 2.56 -0.87 -4.88
N LYS A 85 1.77 0.20 -4.99
CA LYS A 85 0.39 0.25 -4.48
C LYS A 85 -0.50 -0.80 -5.15
N ASP A 86 -0.39 -0.99 -6.46
CA ASP A 86 -1.16 -2.02 -7.15
C ASP A 86 -0.84 -3.41 -6.58
N ILE A 87 0.45 -3.72 -6.37
CA ILE A 87 0.89 -5.01 -5.86
C ILE A 87 0.44 -5.23 -4.41
N LEU A 88 0.46 -4.18 -3.58
CA LEU A 88 -0.09 -4.22 -2.23
C LEU A 88 -1.58 -4.58 -2.26
N VAL A 89 -2.35 -3.92 -3.14
CA VAL A 89 -3.78 -4.21 -3.31
C VAL A 89 -3.99 -5.63 -3.83
N LEU A 90 -3.20 -6.12 -4.81
CA LEU A 90 -3.25 -7.51 -5.28
C LEU A 90 -3.06 -8.51 -4.14
N LYS A 91 -2.10 -8.24 -3.24
CA LYS A 91 -1.79 -9.09 -2.09
C LYS A 91 -2.93 -9.10 -1.07
N ILE A 92 -3.57 -7.96 -0.83
CA ILE A 92 -4.74 -7.85 0.05
C ILE A 92 -5.96 -8.56 -0.56
N VAL A 93 -6.24 -8.35 -1.85
CA VAL A 93 -7.31 -9.05 -2.59
C VAL A 93 -7.14 -10.56 -2.48
N LYS A 94 -5.92 -11.07 -2.68
CA LYS A 94 -5.61 -12.48 -2.50
C LYS A 94 -5.93 -12.95 -1.07
N ARG A 95 -5.44 -12.25 -0.04
CA ARG A 95 -5.67 -12.64 1.36
C ARG A 95 -7.16 -12.68 1.71
N LEU A 96 -7.94 -11.71 1.25
CA LEU A 96 -9.38 -11.69 1.48
C LEU A 96 -10.09 -12.85 0.75
N LEU A 97 -9.67 -13.17 -0.48
CA LEU A 97 -10.21 -14.32 -1.22
C LEU A 97 -9.86 -15.65 -0.55
N ASP A 98 -8.62 -15.79 -0.06
CA ASP A 98 -8.13 -17.01 0.59
C ASP A 98 -8.88 -17.28 1.91
N THR A 99 -9.48 -16.26 2.53
CA THR A 99 -10.37 -16.41 3.70
C THR A 99 -11.85 -16.59 3.35
N GLY A 100 -12.20 -16.69 2.08
CA GLY A 100 -13.57 -16.95 1.62
C GLY A 100 -14.47 -15.71 1.56
N ILE A 101 -13.91 -14.49 1.64
CA ILE A 101 -14.69 -13.26 1.50
C ILE A 101 -15.16 -13.12 0.05
N SER A 102 -16.42 -12.72 -0.11
CA SER A 102 -17.03 -12.59 -1.44
C SER A 102 -16.32 -11.52 -2.30
N LEU A 103 -16.25 -11.75 -3.62
CA LEU A 103 -15.67 -10.78 -4.56
C LEU A 103 -16.37 -9.41 -4.51
N HIS A 104 -17.65 -9.38 -4.17
CA HIS A 104 -18.42 -8.16 -4.01
C HIS A 104 -17.86 -7.31 -2.86
N ASN A 105 -17.68 -7.90 -1.67
CA ASN A 105 -17.15 -7.19 -0.51
C ASN A 105 -15.69 -6.79 -0.69
N ILE A 106 -14.92 -7.62 -1.38
CA ILE A 106 -13.53 -7.31 -1.72
C ILE A 106 -13.48 -6.07 -2.61
N ARG A 107 -14.39 -5.90 -3.57
CA ARG A 107 -14.43 -4.72 -4.42
C ARG A 107 -14.63 -3.45 -3.60
N VAL A 108 -15.56 -3.48 -2.63
CA VAL A 108 -15.78 -2.36 -1.70
C VAL A 108 -14.50 -2.01 -0.94
N ALA A 109 -13.84 -3.02 -0.34
CA ALA A 109 -12.59 -2.82 0.38
C ALA A 109 -11.47 -2.23 -0.49
N VAL A 110 -11.32 -2.73 -1.73
CA VAL A 110 -10.32 -2.24 -2.68
C VAL A 110 -10.58 -0.78 -3.06
N ASP A 111 -11.83 -0.38 -3.25
CA ASP A 111 -12.18 0.99 -3.60
C ASP A 111 -11.80 1.97 -2.47
N HIS A 112 -11.91 1.55 -1.20
CA HIS A 112 -11.41 2.33 -0.05
C HIS A 112 -9.88 2.46 -0.06
N LEU A 113 -9.14 1.37 -0.31
CA LEU A 113 -7.67 1.41 -0.36
C LEU A 113 -7.14 2.30 -1.50
N ARG A 114 -7.86 2.32 -2.63
CA ARG A 114 -7.45 3.10 -3.81
C ARG A 114 -7.52 4.62 -3.59
N GLN A 115 -8.44 5.08 -2.76
CA GLN A 115 -8.65 6.51 -2.50
C GLN A 115 -7.56 7.14 -1.63
N ARG A 116 -6.68 6.34 -1.03
CA ARG A 116 -5.68 6.79 -0.04
C ARG A 116 -4.25 6.77 -0.59
N GLY A 117 -3.38 7.64 -0.07
CA GLY A 117 -1.95 7.59 -0.39
C GLY A 117 -1.29 6.33 0.20
N VAL A 118 -0.11 5.94 -0.31
CA VAL A 118 0.62 4.78 0.23
C VAL A 118 0.95 4.96 1.72
N GLN A 119 1.26 6.19 2.15
CA GLN A 119 1.55 6.49 3.54
C GLN A 119 0.33 6.31 4.46
N ASP A 120 -0.87 6.66 3.98
CA ASP A 120 -2.10 6.52 4.75
C ASP A 120 -2.48 5.04 4.96
N LEU A 121 -2.10 4.16 4.02
CA LEU A 121 -2.35 2.72 4.11
C LEU A 121 -1.62 2.08 5.30
N ALA A 122 -0.54 2.70 5.79
CA ALA A 122 0.24 2.19 6.91
C ALA A 122 -0.53 2.18 8.24
N ASN A 123 -1.64 2.91 8.35
CA ASN A 123 -2.43 3.00 9.59
C ASN A 123 -3.74 2.19 9.52
N ILE A 124 -3.94 1.42 8.45
CA ILE A 124 -5.20 0.72 8.20
C ILE A 124 -5.11 -0.74 8.60
N THR A 125 -6.16 -1.21 9.26
CA THR A 125 -6.44 -2.64 9.43
C THR A 125 -7.81 -2.94 8.86
N LEU A 126 -7.87 -3.87 7.89
CA LEU A 126 -9.13 -4.35 7.35
C LEU A 126 -9.66 -5.49 8.21
N PHE A 127 -10.91 -5.43 8.63
CA PHE A 127 -11.58 -6.52 9.32
C PHE A 127 -12.71 -7.09 8.49
N SER A 128 -12.98 -8.38 8.60
CA SER A 128 -14.15 -8.98 7.96
C SER A 128 -14.80 -10.04 8.84
N ASP A 129 -16.13 -10.03 8.87
CA ASP A 129 -16.97 -11.08 9.47
C ASP A 129 -17.42 -12.13 8.42
N GLY A 130 -16.86 -12.08 7.20
CA GLY A 130 -17.23 -12.89 6.05
C GLY A 130 -18.33 -12.29 5.16
N THR A 131 -19.14 -11.38 5.70
CA THR A 131 -20.25 -10.72 4.98
C THR A 131 -20.00 -9.25 4.69
N THR A 132 -19.19 -8.59 5.50
CA THR A 132 -18.81 -7.18 5.38
C THR A 132 -17.31 -7.04 5.58
N VAL A 133 -16.72 -6.01 4.99
CA VAL A 133 -15.33 -5.60 5.24
C VAL A 133 -15.36 -4.21 5.85
N TYR A 134 -14.71 -4.07 7.00
CA TYR A 134 -14.59 -2.84 7.77
C TYR A 134 -13.16 -2.33 7.66
N GLU A 135 -13.02 -1.01 7.62
CA GLU A 135 -11.75 -0.35 7.75
C GLU A 135 -11.66 0.18 9.18
N CYS A 136 -10.63 -0.23 9.93
CA CYS A 136 -10.37 0.29 11.26
C CYS A 136 -9.01 0.99 11.28
N THR A 137 -8.98 2.17 11.88
CA THR A 137 -7.79 3.01 12.07
C THR A 137 -7.49 3.27 13.55
N SER A 138 -8.41 2.95 14.46
CA SER A 138 -8.22 3.03 15.91
C SER A 138 -8.56 1.74 16.63
N ALA A 139 -8.09 1.61 17.88
CA ALA A 139 -8.40 0.46 18.72
C ALA A 139 -9.87 0.46 19.17
N GLU A 140 -10.50 1.63 19.36
CA GLU A 140 -11.92 1.70 19.72
C GLU A 140 -12.81 1.11 18.63
N GLU A 141 -12.56 1.45 17.36
CA GLU A 141 -13.32 0.90 16.23
C GLU A 141 -13.25 -0.63 16.16
N VAL A 142 -12.09 -1.21 16.51
CA VAL A 142 -11.91 -2.66 16.59
C VAL A 142 -12.72 -3.25 17.75
N VAL A 143 -12.72 -2.59 18.92
CA VAL A 143 -13.48 -3.04 20.09
C VAL A 143 -14.97 -2.98 19.79
N ASP A 144 -15.46 -1.90 19.19
CA ASP A 144 -16.87 -1.75 18.79
C ASP A 144 -17.28 -2.82 17.78
N LEU A 145 -16.41 -3.16 16.83
CA LEU A 145 -16.63 -4.25 15.90
C LEU A 145 -16.68 -5.62 16.60
N LEU A 146 -16.01 -5.82 17.74
CA LEU A 146 -16.03 -7.09 18.47
C LEU A 146 -17.17 -7.21 19.48
N GLN A 147 -17.74 -6.09 19.94
CA GLN A 147 -18.80 -6.07 20.95
C GLN A 147 -20.06 -6.84 20.53
N GLY A 148 -20.30 -7.01 19.23
CA GLY A 148 -21.42 -7.80 18.71
C GLY A 148 -21.30 -9.32 18.90
N GLY A 149 -20.15 -9.81 19.39
CA GLY A 149 -19.90 -11.25 19.61
C GLY A 149 -19.62 -12.05 18.34
N GLN A 150 -19.53 -11.39 17.18
CA GLN A 150 -19.07 -12.01 15.93
C GLN A 150 -17.56 -12.30 15.96
N GLY A 151 -17.16 -13.38 15.30
CA GLY A 151 -15.75 -13.62 14.96
C GLY A 151 -15.36 -12.80 13.74
N VAL A 152 -14.23 -12.11 13.80
CA VAL A 152 -13.69 -11.32 12.69
C VAL A 152 -12.27 -11.75 12.34
N PHE A 153 -11.96 -11.66 11.05
CA PHE A 153 -10.61 -11.83 10.52
C PHE A 153 -10.01 -10.46 10.20
N GLY A 154 -8.82 -10.17 10.74
CA GLY A 154 -8.12 -8.91 10.54
C GLY A 154 -6.90 -9.04 9.62
N ILE A 155 -6.75 -8.10 8.69
CA ILE A 155 -5.55 -7.91 7.86
C ILE A 155 -4.99 -6.52 8.17
N ALA A 156 -3.87 -6.48 8.89
CA ALA A 156 -3.09 -5.26 9.04
C ALA A 156 -2.42 -4.90 7.70
N VAL A 157 -2.81 -3.78 7.09
CA VAL A 157 -2.26 -3.32 5.83
C VAL A 157 -0.80 -2.91 6.02
N SER A 158 -0.47 -2.33 7.18
CA SER A 158 0.89 -1.98 7.60
C SER A 158 1.88 -3.16 7.54
N GLY A 159 1.45 -4.34 8.01
CA GLY A 159 2.25 -5.56 7.95
C GLY A 159 2.45 -6.06 6.52
N ALA A 160 1.38 -6.03 5.71
CA ALA A 160 1.45 -6.39 4.30
C ALA A 160 2.37 -5.44 3.49
N MET A 161 2.35 -4.15 3.83
CA MET A 161 3.21 -3.13 3.23
C MET A 161 4.67 -3.37 3.58
N ARG A 162 5.00 -3.58 4.86
CA ARG A 162 6.37 -3.86 5.31
C ARG A 162 6.94 -5.13 4.65
N GLU A 163 6.13 -6.18 4.58
CA GLU A 163 6.51 -7.41 3.88
C GLU A 163 6.76 -7.15 2.39
N LEU A 164 5.89 -6.36 1.75
CA LEU A 164 6.04 -6.00 0.34
C LEU A 164 7.32 -5.20 0.08
N THR A 165 7.61 -4.18 0.89
CA THR A 165 8.83 -3.36 0.78
C THR A 165 10.09 -4.24 0.83
N GLY A 166 10.11 -5.26 1.67
CA GLY A 166 11.24 -6.20 1.74
C GLY A 166 11.38 -7.07 0.49
N VAL A 167 10.29 -7.67 0.01
CA VAL A 167 10.31 -8.58 -1.14
C VAL A 167 10.57 -7.84 -2.45
N ILE A 168 10.05 -6.61 -2.58
CA ILE A 168 10.05 -5.91 -3.87
C ILE A 168 11.45 -5.46 -4.30
N ALA A 169 12.36 -5.26 -3.34
CA ALA A 169 13.76 -4.90 -3.59
C ALA A 169 14.51 -5.95 -4.44
N ASP A 170 14.07 -7.21 -4.42
CA ASP A 170 14.67 -8.31 -5.17
C ASP A 170 14.16 -8.41 -6.62
N PHE A 171 13.22 -7.54 -7.02
CA PHE A 171 12.59 -7.60 -8.35
C PHE A 171 13.00 -6.41 -9.22
N PRO A 172 13.21 -6.64 -10.53
CA PRO A 172 13.55 -5.55 -11.43
C PRO A 172 12.37 -4.60 -11.58
N GLY A 173 12.60 -3.32 -11.27
CA GLY A 173 11.68 -2.21 -11.49
C GLY A 173 11.93 -1.54 -12.83
N GLU A 174 10.86 -1.10 -13.49
CA GLU A 174 10.93 -0.35 -14.76
C GLU A 174 10.32 1.03 -14.59
N ARG A 175 11.07 2.05 -15.01
CA ARG A 175 10.56 3.42 -15.00
C ARG A 175 9.62 3.65 -16.17
N ALA A 176 8.50 4.32 -15.91
CA ALA A 176 7.49 4.63 -16.91
C ALA A 176 7.97 5.66 -17.97
N ASP A 177 8.93 6.50 -17.60
CA ASP A 177 9.52 7.58 -18.42
C ASP A 177 10.60 7.11 -19.40
N GLY A 178 10.92 5.81 -19.40
CA GLY A 178 11.99 5.25 -20.24
C GLY A 178 13.41 5.49 -19.69
N GLY A 179 13.52 5.97 -18.44
CA GLY A 179 14.78 5.98 -17.71
C GLY A 179 15.31 4.57 -17.43
N GLU A 180 16.58 4.46 -17.05
CA GLU A 180 17.26 3.17 -16.83
C GLU A 180 16.45 2.28 -15.87
N SER A 181 16.32 1.00 -16.24
CA SER A 181 15.66 -0.01 -15.40
C SER A 181 16.46 -0.17 -14.11
N ILE A 182 15.77 -0.15 -12.97
CA ILE A 182 16.39 -0.39 -11.67
C ILE A 182 16.65 -1.89 -11.60
N ALA A 183 17.89 -2.30 -11.88
CA ALA A 183 18.30 -3.69 -11.76
C ALA A 183 18.19 -4.10 -10.29
N ALA A 184 17.62 -5.28 -10.02
CA ALA A 184 17.74 -5.90 -8.71
C ALA A 184 19.24 -6.02 -8.34
N PRO A 185 19.63 -5.87 -7.08
CA PRO A 185 21.01 -6.06 -6.66
C PRO A 185 21.49 -7.42 -7.18
N GLU A 186 22.61 -7.43 -7.91
CA GLU A 186 23.07 -8.64 -8.59
C GLU A 186 23.22 -9.79 -7.60
N ASP A 187 22.46 -10.86 -7.81
CA ASP A 187 22.71 -12.14 -7.15
C ASP A 187 24.04 -12.69 -7.67
N GLU A 188 25.12 -12.44 -6.91
CA GLU A 188 26.47 -12.94 -7.19
C GLU A 188 26.52 -14.47 -7.43
N LEU A 189 25.57 -15.24 -6.91
CA LEU A 189 25.51 -16.69 -7.13
C LEU A 189 24.94 -17.03 -8.51
N ALA A 190 23.96 -16.24 -9.00
CA ALA A 190 23.41 -16.39 -10.34
C ALA A 190 24.43 -15.99 -11.43
N SER A 191 25.24 -14.95 -11.20
CA SER A 191 26.32 -14.56 -12.12
C SER A 191 27.42 -15.63 -12.20
N ARG A 192 27.77 -16.25 -11.07
CA ARG A 192 28.73 -17.38 -11.01
C ARG A 192 28.23 -18.63 -11.73
N ARG A 193 26.92 -18.93 -11.70
CA ARG A 193 26.33 -20.06 -12.45
C ARG A 193 26.44 -19.85 -13.97
N LYS A 194 26.12 -18.64 -14.46
CA LYS A 194 26.27 -18.29 -15.89
C LYS A 194 27.73 -18.36 -16.36
N HIS A 195 28.68 -18.00 -15.50
CA HIS A 195 30.11 -18.07 -15.84
C HIS A 195 30.68 -19.48 -15.84
N ARG A 196 30.09 -20.43 -15.11
CA ARG A 196 30.55 -21.83 -15.09
C ARG A 196 30.11 -22.59 -16.34
N ASP A 197 28.88 -22.39 -16.81
CA ASP A 197 28.37 -23.07 -18.02
C ASP A 197 29.05 -22.60 -19.30
N ARG A 198 29.55 -21.35 -19.33
CA ARG A 198 30.29 -20.81 -20.49
C ARG A 198 31.73 -21.35 -20.59
N LYS A 199 32.23 -22.10 -19.60
CA LYS A 199 33.60 -22.63 -19.56
C LYS A 199 33.68 -24.14 -19.86
N ILE A 200 32.57 -24.80 -20.16
CA ILE A 200 32.48 -26.23 -20.50
C ILE A 200 31.96 -26.41 -21.95
N GLY A 201 32.24 -25.44 -22.82
CA GLY A 201 31.99 -25.51 -24.27
C GLY A 201 33.30 -25.29 -25.02
#